data_AF-A0A9E1KC81-F1
#
_entry.id   AF-A0A9E1KC81-F1
#
_cell.length_a   1.000
_cell.length_b   1.000
_cell.length_c   1.000
_cell.angle_alpha   90.00
_cell.angle_beta   90.00
_cell.angle_gamma   90.00
#
_symmetry.space_group_name_H-M   'P 1'
#
loop_
_entity.id
_entity.type
_entity.pdbx_description
1 polymer ?
#
loop_
_entity_poly.entity_id
_entity_poly.type
_entity_poly.pdbx_seq_one_letter_code
_entity_poly.pdbx_strand_id
1 'polypeptide(L)'
;MKQFNKFLMISFFLIPFQLFADELSEDILPMRDRAKVRDALLKDRFRTVLPEVMRRNNMDMWLIIAREYNEDPVIRTMLPATWLNARRRTVLVVFDPGNNKPLETYAVARYDVGEVFKKAWDPEAQPDQYKALADLIKQKNPKKIGINKSEFFAQADGISSTEFDLLNKALPRKYQKRIVSATNVAVGWLETRSAKEMEIYPKICRIAHDIIKEGFSSNVITPGVTTT
;
A
#
# COMPACT_ATOMS: atom_id res chain seq x y z
N MET A 1 75.57 -38.63 -0.33
CA MET A 1 74.61 -38.35 0.75
C MET A 1 73.46 -37.53 0.19
N LYS A 2 72.22 -37.95 0.48
CA LYS A 2 70.97 -37.63 -0.24
C LYS A 2 70.54 -36.15 -0.12
N GLN A 3 70.17 -35.53 -1.24
CA GLN A 3 69.41 -34.28 -1.28
C GLN A 3 67.94 -34.56 -0.92
N PHE A 4 67.41 -33.84 0.08
CA PHE A 4 66.03 -33.96 0.52
C PHE A 4 65.23 -32.79 -0.08
N ASN A 5 64.48 -33.05 -1.16
CA ASN A 5 63.53 -32.09 -1.71
C ASN A 5 62.31 -32.00 -0.78
N LYS A 6 62.12 -30.86 -0.11
CA LYS A 6 60.88 -30.53 0.61
C LYS A 6 59.83 -30.10 -0.43
N PHE A 7 58.92 -31.01 -0.76
CA PHE A 7 57.69 -30.67 -1.47
C PHE A 7 56.73 -29.99 -0.48
N LEU A 8 56.44 -28.71 -0.68
CA LEU A 8 55.43 -27.97 0.08
C LEU A 8 54.05 -28.27 -0.53
N MET A 9 53.31 -29.23 0.02
CA MET A 9 51.90 -29.43 -0.33
C MET A 9 51.07 -28.30 0.27
N ILE A 10 50.65 -27.35 -0.57
CA ILE A 10 49.62 -26.37 -0.22
C ILE A 10 48.27 -27.07 -0.41
N SER A 11 47.65 -27.49 0.69
CA SER A 11 46.28 -27.99 0.69
C SER A 11 45.32 -26.81 0.60
N PHE A 12 44.67 -26.62 -0.54
CA PHE A 12 43.53 -25.72 -0.67
C PHE A 12 42.30 -26.39 -0.02
N PHE A 13 42.02 -26.05 1.23
CA PHE A 13 40.74 -26.37 1.84
C PHE A 13 39.66 -25.48 1.20
N LEU A 14 38.91 -26.04 0.26
CA LEU A 14 37.62 -25.51 -0.18
C LEU A 14 36.64 -25.73 0.97
N ILE A 15 36.51 -24.73 1.85
CA ILE A 15 35.44 -24.70 2.85
C ILE A 15 34.15 -24.37 2.10
N PRO A 16 33.15 -25.27 2.07
CA PRO A 16 31.85 -24.93 1.50
C PRO A 16 31.23 -23.85 2.38
N PHE A 17 30.98 -22.68 1.81
CA PHE A 17 30.23 -21.61 2.47
C PHE A 17 28.80 -22.10 2.66
N GLN A 18 28.48 -22.63 3.84
CA GLN A 18 27.10 -22.93 4.21
C GLN A 18 26.46 -21.61 4.65
N LEU A 19 25.68 -21.01 3.76
CA LEU A 19 24.77 -19.92 4.13
C LEU A 19 23.75 -20.46 5.14
N PHE A 20 23.74 -19.92 6.35
CA PHE A 20 22.76 -20.20 7.42
C PHE A 20 21.66 -19.12 7.43
N ALA A 21 20.43 -19.44 7.90
CA ALA A 21 19.32 -18.48 8.11
C ALA A 21 19.75 -17.16 8.76
N ASP A 22 20.68 -17.21 9.71
CA ASP A 22 21.13 -16.05 10.46
C ASP A 22 21.77 -14.99 9.55
N GLU A 23 22.40 -15.39 8.42
CA GLU A 23 22.97 -14.46 7.43
C GLU A 23 21.89 -13.73 6.62
N LEU A 24 20.71 -14.35 6.39
CA LEU A 24 19.58 -13.69 5.71
C LEU A 24 19.04 -12.50 6.51
N SER A 25 19.21 -12.51 7.83
CA SER A 25 18.80 -11.39 8.69
C SER A 25 19.64 -10.13 8.43
N GLU A 26 20.90 -10.28 8.03
CA GLU A 26 21.80 -9.17 7.68
C GLU A 26 21.37 -8.48 6.37
N ASP A 27 20.70 -9.21 5.49
CA ASP A 27 20.18 -8.70 4.22
C ASP A 27 18.83 -7.98 4.32
N ILE A 28 18.17 -8.06 5.48
CA ILE A 28 16.85 -7.49 5.75
C ILE A 28 17.00 -6.17 6.53
N LEU A 29 16.43 -5.11 5.95
CA LEU A 29 16.42 -3.80 6.59
C LEU A 29 15.71 -3.84 7.97
N PRO A 30 16.23 -3.09 8.98
CA PRO A 30 15.51 -2.87 10.24
C PRO A 30 14.11 -2.31 10.01
N MET A 31 13.16 -2.58 10.92
CA MET A 31 11.76 -2.14 10.76
C MET A 31 11.60 -0.65 10.48
N ARG A 32 12.42 0.19 11.12
CA ARG A 32 12.40 1.65 10.92
C ARG A 32 12.81 2.05 9.50
N ASP A 33 13.79 1.38 8.91
CA ASP A 33 14.24 1.67 7.55
C ASP A 33 13.30 1.09 6.51
N ARG A 34 12.69 -0.07 6.79
CA ARG A 34 11.58 -0.60 5.98
C ARG A 34 10.40 0.37 5.90
N ALA A 35 10.08 1.05 7.00
CA ALA A 35 9.01 2.05 7.01
C ALA A 35 9.32 3.21 6.04
N LYS A 36 10.55 3.71 6.03
CA LYS A 36 11.00 4.75 5.08
C LYS A 36 10.86 4.28 3.63
N VAL A 37 11.25 3.04 3.32
CA VAL A 37 11.10 2.47 1.97
C VAL A 37 9.63 2.37 1.58
N ARG A 38 8.77 1.84 2.45
CA ARG A 38 7.31 1.77 2.21
C ARG A 38 6.71 3.15 1.94
N ASP A 39 7.04 4.15 2.74
CA ASP A 39 6.51 5.51 2.57
C ASP A 39 7.03 6.16 1.27
N ALA A 40 8.28 5.91 0.88
CA ALA A 40 8.84 6.38 -0.38
C ALA A 40 8.15 5.73 -1.59
N LEU A 41 7.92 4.41 -1.55
CA LEU A 41 7.18 3.68 -2.59
C LEU A 41 5.72 4.16 -2.66
N LEU A 42 5.07 4.37 -1.52
CA LEU A 42 3.72 4.90 -1.48
C LEU A 42 3.63 6.24 -2.21
N LYS A 43 4.51 7.19 -1.89
CA LYS A 43 4.57 8.50 -2.58
C LYS A 43 4.84 8.34 -4.08
N ASP A 44 5.72 7.43 -4.47
CA ASP A 44 6.02 7.13 -5.86
C ASP A 44 4.77 6.65 -6.60
N ARG A 45 4.05 5.67 -6.05
CA ARG A 45 2.83 5.11 -6.64
C ARG A 45 1.72 6.16 -6.79
N PHE A 46 1.59 7.10 -5.87
CA PHE A 46 0.66 8.22 -6.03
C PHE A 46 1.04 9.18 -7.17
N ARG A 47 2.33 9.25 -7.52
CA ARG A 47 2.83 10.09 -8.62
C ARG A 47 2.83 9.38 -9.97
N THR A 48 3.03 8.06 -9.99
CA THR A 48 3.26 7.30 -11.23
C THR A 48 2.12 6.35 -11.56
N VAL A 49 1.62 5.59 -10.59
CA VAL A 49 0.61 4.53 -10.80
C VAL A 49 -0.81 5.09 -10.77
N LEU A 50 -1.17 5.76 -9.68
CA LEU A 50 -2.55 6.17 -9.44
C LEU A 50 -3.12 7.13 -10.52
N PRO A 51 -2.36 8.11 -11.05
CA PRO A 51 -2.87 8.98 -12.11
C PRO A 51 -3.28 8.18 -13.37
N GLU A 52 -2.46 7.22 -13.79
CA GLU A 52 -2.75 6.36 -14.94
C GLU A 52 -4.00 5.50 -14.68
N VAL A 53 -4.10 4.92 -13.48
CA VAL A 53 -5.24 4.10 -13.07
C VAL A 53 -6.55 4.90 -13.02
N MET A 54 -6.54 6.12 -12.50
CA MET A 54 -7.73 6.97 -12.46
C MET A 54 -8.14 7.43 -13.87
N ARG A 55 -7.18 7.87 -14.68
CA ARG A 55 -7.43 8.37 -16.05
C ARG A 55 -7.95 7.29 -16.97
N ARG A 56 -7.35 6.10 -16.98
CA ARG A 56 -7.83 4.96 -17.81
C ARG A 56 -9.27 4.54 -17.45
N ASN A 57 -9.70 4.82 -16.22
CA ASN A 57 -11.06 4.54 -15.74
C ASN A 57 -12.02 5.74 -15.80
N ASN A 58 -11.56 6.87 -16.37
CA ASN A 58 -12.30 8.14 -16.44
C ASN A 58 -12.81 8.59 -15.06
N MET A 59 -12.01 8.43 -14.00
CA MET A 59 -12.39 8.75 -12.62
C MET A 59 -11.86 10.12 -12.22
N ASP A 60 -12.75 11.08 -11.97
CA ASP A 60 -12.34 12.43 -11.58
C ASP A 60 -12.03 12.52 -10.08
N MET A 61 -12.81 11.83 -9.25
CA MET A 61 -12.62 11.81 -7.80
C MET A 61 -12.80 10.41 -7.26
N TRP A 62 -11.90 9.98 -6.38
CA TRP A 62 -12.00 8.71 -5.67
C TRP A 62 -12.07 8.94 -4.16
N LEU A 63 -13.10 8.40 -3.53
CA LEU A 63 -13.34 8.46 -2.10
C LEU A 63 -13.05 7.10 -1.47
N ILE A 64 -12.16 7.08 -0.49
CA ILE A 64 -11.92 5.91 0.37
C ILE A 64 -12.38 6.30 1.77
N ILE A 65 -13.51 5.75 2.20
CA ILE A 65 -14.17 6.08 3.47
C ILE A 65 -14.04 4.88 4.40
N ALA A 66 -13.31 5.04 5.49
CA ALA A 66 -13.09 4.00 6.49
C ALA A 66 -13.44 4.49 7.89
N ARG A 67 -13.74 3.53 8.77
CA ARG A 67 -13.82 3.74 10.22
C ARG A 67 -12.79 2.87 10.91
N GLU A 68 -12.34 3.33 12.07
CA GLU A 68 -11.58 2.52 13.01
C GLU A 68 -12.34 1.21 13.29
N TYR A 69 -11.62 0.09 13.21
CA TYR A 69 -12.15 -1.28 13.35
C TYR A 69 -13.03 -1.78 12.20
N ASN A 70 -13.26 -0.96 11.17
CA ASN A 70 -14.00 -1.33 9.97
C ASN A 70 -13.38 -0.62 8.77
N GLU A 71 -12.12 -0.97 8.51
CA GLU A 71 -11.35 -0.35 7.43
C GLU A 71 -11.78 -0.88 6.07
N ASP A 72 -11.86 0.05 5.12
CA ASP A 72 -11.85 -0.29 3.71
C ASP A 72 -10.57 -1.08 3.38
N PRO A 73 -10.63 -2.23 2.68
CA PRO A 73 -9.44 -3.03 2.41
C PRO A 73 -8.34 -2.29 1.65
N VAL A 74 -8.70 -1.34 0.78
CA VAL A 74 -7.73 -0.51 0.06
C VAL A 74 -7.02 0.45 0.99
N ILE A 75 -7.70 1.02 2.00
CA ILE A 75 -7.13 2.10 2.82
C ILE A 75 -5.83 1.65 3.50
N ARG A 76 -5.72 0.38 3.90
CA ARG A 76 -4.52 -0.19 4.54
C ARG A 76 -3.27 -0.08 3.69
N THR A 77 -3.43 0.01 2.37
CA THR A 77 -2.32 0.18 1.41
C THR A 77 -1.97 1.64 1.14
N MET A 78 -2.75 2.58 1.69
CA MET A 78 -2.62 4.04 1.48
C MET A 78 -2.18 4.81 2.72
N LEU A 79 -2.11 4.13 3.87
CA LEU A 79 -1.65 4.71 5.12
C LEU A 79 -0.11 4.71 5.20
N PRO A 80 0.48 5.66 5.95
CA PRO A 80 1.90 5.63 6.27
C PRO A 80 2.30 4.31 6.91
N ALA A 81 3.53 3.87 6.71
CA ALA A 81 4.02 2.58 7.20
C ALA A 81 3.95 2.42 8.72
N THR A 82 3.92 3.53 9.46
CA THR A 82 3.80 3.57 10.93
C THR A 82 2.37 3.57 11.45
N TRP A 83 1.37 3.63 10.56
CA TRP A 83 -0.04 3.60 10.93
C TRP A 83 -0.59 2.20 10.70
N LEU A 84 -1.03 1.55 11.79
CA LEU A 84 -1.60 0.20 11.71
C LEU A 84 -3.01 0.21 11.11
N ASN A 85 -3.84 1.19 11.50
CA ASN A 85 -5.26 1.28 11.15
C ASN A 85 -5.69 2.73 10.90
N ALA A 86 -6.89 2.91 10.32
CA ALA A 86 -7.56 4.19 10.31
C ALA A 86 -7.86 4.66 11.75
N ARG A 87 -7.82 5.97 12.00
CA ARG A 87 -8.18 6.54 13.32
C ARG A 87 -9.53 7.23 13.22
N ARG A 88 -10.50 6.86 14.07
CA ARG A 88 -11.89 7.31 13.97
C ARG A 88 -12.44 7.14 12.53
N ARG A 89 -13.21 8.10 12.02
CA ARG A 89 -13.59 8.17 10.60
C ARG A 89 -12.48 8.85 9.81
N THR A 90 -11.88 8.11 8.88
CA THR A 90 -10.89 8.62 7.94
C THR A 90 -11.47 8.59 6.54
N VAL A 91 -11.54 9.75 5.90
CA VAL A 91 -11.94 9.87 4.50
C VAL A 91 -10.75 10.40 3.71
N LEU A 92 -10.21 9.54 2.84
CA LEU A 92 -9.21 9.93 1.86
C LEU A 92 -9.91 10.30 0.56
N VAL A 93 -9.54 11.45 0.01
CA VAL A 93 -10.07 11.97 -1.25
C VAL A 93 -8.89 12.14 -2.20
N VAL A 94 -9.00 11.54 -3.37
CA VAL A 94 -8.07 11.76 -4.48
C VAL A 94 -8.85 12.42 -5.61
N PHE A 95 -8.36 13.53 -6.14
CA PHE A 95 -8.98 14.27 -7.24
C PHE A 95 -8.00 14.41 -8.40
N ASP A 96 -8.42 14.06 -9.61
CA ASP A 96 -7.69 14.35 -10.84
C ASP A 96 -8.23 15.66 -11.45
N PRO A 97 -7.46 16.76 -11.39
CA PRO A 97 -7.85 18.01 -12.05
C PRO A 97 -7.80 17.95 -13.59
N GLY A 98 -7.34 16.84 -14.16
CA GLY A 98 -7.20 16.62 -15.61
C GLY A 98 -6.01 17.36 -16.21
N ASN A 99 -5.94 17.39 -17.54
CA ASN A 99 -4.88 18.07 -18.31
C ASN A 99 -3.45 17.67 -17.91
N ASN A 100 -3.24 16.39 -17.58
CA ASN A 100 -1.96 15.85 -17.11
C ASN A 100 -1.37 16.52 -15.86
N LYS A 101 -2.17 17.29 -15.11
CA LYS A 101 -1.74 17.85 -13.82
C LYS A 101 -1.59 16.75 -12.77
N PRO A 102 -0.78 16.96 -11.72
CA PRO A 102 -0.70 16.02 -10.59
C PRO A 102 -2.05 15.83 -9.90
N LEU A 103 -2.26 14.64 -9.31
CA LEU A 103 -3.42 14.39 -8.45
C LEU A 103 -3.38 15.28 -7.22
N GLU A 104 -4.55 15.72 -6.79
CA GLU A 104 -4.75 16.43 -5.54
C GLU A 104 -5.28 15.45 -4.48
N THR A 105 -4.67 15.44 -3.30
CA THR A 105 -4.94 14.44 -2.25
C THR A 105 -5.31 15.12 -0.93
N TYR A 106 -6.47 14.75 -0.41
CA TYR A 106 -7.04 15.36 0.80
C TYR A 106 -7.40 14.30 1.84
N ALA A 107 -7.12 14.63 3.10
CA ALA A 107 -7.64 13.92 4.25
C ALA A 107 -8.76 14.76 4.86
N VAL A 108 -10.01 14.34 4.69
CA VAL A 108 -11.13 14.87 5.48
C VAL A 108 -11.10 14.12 6.82
N ALA A 109 -10.07 14.41 7.61
CA ALA A 109 -9.74 13.84 8.91
C ALA A 109 -9.09 14.93 9.78
N ARG A 110 -8.89 14.69 11.08
CA ARG A 110 -8.35 15.71 12.00
C ARG A 110 -6.91 16.15 11.67
N TYR A 111 -6.13 15.31 11.00
CA TYR A 111 -4.72 15.51 10.71
C TYR A 111 -4.39 15.08 9.28
N ASP A 112 -3.21 15.47 8.81
CA ASP A 112 -2.59 14.90 7.61
C ASP A 112 -2.49 13.38 7.75
N VAL A 113 -2.67 12.66 6.64
CA VAL A 113 -2.43 11.22 6.58
C VAL A 113 -1.12 11.01 5.82
N GLY A 114 -0.05 10.92 6.61
CA GLY A 114 1.32 10.92 6.10
C GLY A 114 1.68 12.21 5.39
N GLU A 115 2.57 12.10 4.42
CA GLU A 115 2.91 13.23 3.55
C GLU A 115 2.04 13.31 2.29
N VAL A 116 1.32 12.22 1.96
CA VAL A 116 0.53 12.12 0.73
C VAL A 116 -0.77 12.90 0.84
N PHE A 117 -1.52 12.77 1.93
CA PHE A 117 -2.84 13.39 2.06
C PHE A 117 -2.80 14.56 3.03
N LYS A 118 -3.23 15.73 2.54
CA LYS A 118 -3.27 16.96 3.34
C LYS A 118 -4.61 17.18 4.00
N LYS A 119 -4.59 17.56 5.28
CA LYS A 119 -5.79 17.86 6.06
C LYS A 119 -6.67 18.87 5.31
N ALA A 120 -7.94 18.52 5.13
CA ALA A 120 -8.95 19.34 4.46
C ALA A 120 -10.21 19.55 5.32
N TRP A 121 -10.13 19.21 6.61
CA TRP A 121 -11.24 19.36 7.54
C TRP A 121 -10.78 19.89 8.88
N ASP A 122 -11.40 20.98 9.33
CA ASP A 122 -11.25 21.50 10.68
C ASP A 122 -12.54 21.25 11.49
N PRO A 123 -12.51 20.37 12.51
CA PRO A 123 -13.71 20.04 13.30
C PRO A 123 -14.26 21.22 14.10
N GLU A 124 -13.42 22.20 14.45
CA GLU A 124 -13.87 23.36 15.23
C GLU A 124 -14.64 24.36 14.36
N ALA A 125 -14.22 24.54 13.10
CA ALA A 125 -14.92 25.39 12.14
C ALA A 125 -16.15 24.69 11.52
N GLN A 126 -16.10 23.37 11.33
CA GLN A 126 -17.18 22.57 10.78
C GLN A 126 -17.30 21.24 11.54
N PRO A 127 -18.16 21.14 12.57
CA PRO A 127 -18.33 19.90 13.34
C PRO A 127 -18.83 18.71 12.51
N ASP A 128 -19.55 18.96 11.42
CA ASP A 128 -20.04 17.93 10.51
C ASP A 128 -18.99 17.56 9.44
N GLN A 129 -18.29 16.46 9.66
CA GLN A 129 -17.26 15.93 8.75
C GLN A 129 -17.81 15.62 7.34
N TYR A 130 -19.05 15.14 7.24
CA TYR A 130 -19.66 14.83 5.94
C TYR A 130 -20.08 16.08 5.18
N LYS A 131 -20.47 17.13 5.90
CA LYS A 131 -20.68 18.46 5.31
C LYS A 131 -19.37 19.03 4.75
N ALA A 132 -18.26 18.91 5.49
CA ALA A 132 -16.94 19.32 5.00
C ALA A 132 -16.53 18.55 3.73
N LEU A 133 -16.77 17.24 3.68
CA LEU A 133 -16.56 16.43 2.47
C LEU A 133 -17.45 16.91 1.31
N ALA A 134 -18.73 17.18 1.56
CA ALA A 134 -19.66 17.65 0.55
C ALA A 134 -19.25 19.03 -0.01
N ASP A 135 -18.72 19.91 0.84
CA ASP A 135 -18.23 21.23 0.42
C ASP A 135 -16.94 21.12 -0.41
N LEU A 136 -16.02 20.22 -0.05
CA LEU A 136 -14.86 19.88 -0.89
C LEU A 136 -15.29 19.33 -2.26
N ILE A 137 -16.27 18.42 -2.29
CA ILE A 137 -16.81 17.88 -3.55
C ILE A 137 -17.45 18.99 -4.39
N LYS A 138 -18.19 19.94 -3.77
CA LYS A 138 -18.75 21.09 -4.48
C LYS A 138 -17.67 21.98 -5.07
N GLN A 139 -16.61 22.26 -4.31
CA GLN A 139 -15.49 23.10 -4.73
C GLN A 139 -14.77 22.51 -5.94
N LYS A 140 -14.54 21.19 -5.95
CA LYS A 140 -13.88 20.49 -7.07
C LYS A 140 -14.82 20.17 -8.23
N ASN A 141 -16.12 20.04 -7.96
CA ASN A 141 -17.19 19.74 -8.92
C ASN A 141 -16.86 18.57 -9.90
N PRO A 142 -16.43 17.39 -9.41
CA PRO A 142 -16.10 16.25 -10.25
C PRO A 142 -17.33 15.76 -11.03
N LYS A 143 -17.15 15.24 -12.25
CA LYS A 143 -18.22 14.62 -13.05
C LYS A 143 -18.44 13.15 -12.65
N LYS A 144 -17.40 12.44 -12.22
CA LYS A 144 -17.46 11.04 -11.74
C LYS A 144 -16.82 10.89 -10.36
N ILE A 145 -17.58 10.39 -9.38
CA ILE A 145 -17.15 10.21 -7.98
C ILE A 145 -17.16 8.70 -7.68
N GLY A 146 -15.97 8.12 -7.55
CA GLY A 146 -15.79 6.72 -7.24
C GLY A 146 -15.87 6.45 -5.74
N ILE A 147 -16.61 5.41 -5.36
CA ILE A 147 -16.57 4.79 -4.03
C ILE A 147 -16.22 3.31 -4.16
N ASN A 148 -15.57 2.73 -3.15
CA ASN A 148 -15.22 1.31 -3.14
C ASN A 148 -16.46 0.46 -2.86
N LYS A 149 -17.18 0.10 -3.91
CA LYS A 149 -18.34 -0.78 -3.89
C LYS A 149 -18.22 -1.80 -5.02
N SER A 150 -18.24 -3.09 -4.71
CA SER A 150 -17.99 -4.14 -5.68
C SER A 150 -18.79 -5.41 -5.40
N GLU A 151 -19.36 -6.01 -6.45
CA GLU A 151 -20.03 -7.32 -6.35
C GLU A 151 -19.04 -8.50 -6.38
N PHE A 152 -17.88 -8.35 -7.05
CA PHE A 152 -16.96 -9.46 -7.32
C PHE A 152 -15.66 -9.43 -6.53
N PHE A 153 -15.12 -8.24 -6.23
CA PHE A 153 -13.85 -8.07 -5.55
C PHE A 153 -14.05 -7.53 -4.14
N ALA A 154 -13.95 -8.39 -3.13
CA ALA A 154 -14.08 -8.01 -1.72
C ALA A 154 -13.07 -6.91 -1.33
N GLN A 155 -11.87 -6.91 -1.92
CA GLN A 155 -10.85 -5.89 -1.68
C GLN A 155 -11.24 -4.51 -2.20
N ALA A 156 -12.25 -4.41 -3.07
CA ALA A 156 -12.77 -3.17 -3.63
C ALA A 156 -14.20 -2.85 -3.15
N ASP A 157 -14.72 -3.57 -2.15
CA ASP A 157 -16.06 -3.38 -1.55
C ASP A 157 -15.97 -2.89 -0.10
N GLY A 158 -15.21 -1.82 0.12
CA GLY A 158 -14.88 -1.35 1.46
C GLY A 158 -15.84 -0.33 2.07
N ILE A 159 -16.72 0.30 1.29
CA ILE A 159 -17.68 1.26 1.85
C ILE A 159 -18.82 0.54 2.57
N SER A 160 -18.90 0.69 3.89
CA SER A 160 -20.03 0.14 4.65
C SER A 160 -21.34 0.89 4.35
N SER A 161 -22.48 0.19 4.50
CA SER A 161 -23.81 0.75 4.22
C SER A 161 -24.06 2.08 4.95
N THR A 162 -23.74 2.16 6.24
CA THR A 162 -23.92 3.40 7.03
C THR A 162 -23.13 4.57 6.46
N GLU A 163 -21.89 4.35 6.02
CA GLU A 163 -21.06 5.42 5.47
C GLU A 163 -21.57 5.86 4.08
N PHE A 164 -22.08 4.93 3.28
CA PHE A 164 -22.74 5.25 2.02
C PHE A 164 -24.03 6.09 2.23
N ASP A 165 -24.85 5.75 3.23
CA ASP A 165 -26.08 6.48 3.54
C ASP A 165 -25.78 7.90 4.04
N LEU A 166 -24.78 8.05 4.91
CA LEU A 166 -24.33 9.35 5.41
C LEU A 166 -23.75 10.23 4.29
N LEU A 167 -22.95 9.65 3.40
CA LEU A 167 -22.43 10.32 2.22
C LEU A 167 -23.58 10.86 1.34
N ASN A 168 -24.55 10.00 1.01
CA ASN A 168 -25.70 10.40 0.19
C ASN A 168 -26.52 11.50 0.85
N LYS A 169 -26.77 11.40 2.17
CA LYS A 169 -27.53 12.39 2.94
C LYS A 169 -26.86 13.78 2.91
N ALA A 170 -25.53 13.83 2.96
CA ALA A 170 -24.78 15.09 2.95
C ALA A 170 -24.64 15.71 1.55
N LEU A 171 -24.70 14.92 0.48
CA LEU A 171 -24.50 15.39 -0.88
C LEU A 171 -25.77 15.93 -1.54
N PRO A 172 -25.71 17.07 -2.25
CA PRO A 172 -26.77 17.48 -3.15
C PRO A 172 -27.07 16.42 -4.22
N ARG A 173 -28.33 16.33 -4.67
CA ARG A 173 -28.81 15.34 -5.67
C ARG A 173 -27.98 15.32 -6.96
N LYS A 174 -27.40 16.45 -7.37
CA LYS A 174 -26.48 16.55 -8.51
C LYS A 174 -25.25 15.64 -8.36
N TYR A 175 -24.65 15.60 -7.17
CA TYR A 175 -23.44 14.81 -6.90
C TYR A 175 -23.76 13.37 -6.54
N GLN A 176 -24.90 13.10 -5.89
CA GLN A 176 -25.38 11.73 -5.67
C GLN A 176 -25.46 10.94 -6.99
N LYS A 177 -26.00 11.56 -8.05
CA LYS A 177 -26.10 10.96 -9.39
C LYS A 177 -24.75 10.72 -10.08
N ARG A 178 -23.66 11.28 -9.55
CA ARG A 178 -22.30 11.12 -10.08
C ARG A 178 -21.49 10.06 -9.32
N ILE A 179 -22.06 9.51 -8.25
CA ILE A 179 -21.45 8.40 -7.51
C ILE A 179 -21.52 7.14 -8.36
N VAL A 180 -20.38 6.47 -8.48
CA VAL A 180 -20.22 5.22 -9.22
C VAL A 180 -19.29 4.28 -8.45
N SER A 181 -19.28 3.01 -8.84
CA SER A 181 -18.28 2.06 -8.33
C SER A 181 -16.86 2.46 -8.78
N ALA A 182 -15.92 2.37 -7.84
CA ALA A 182 -14.49 2.51 -8.05
C ALA A 182 -13.78 1.16 -8.20
N THR A 183 -14.48 0.04 -8.42
CA THR A 183 -13.87 -1.31 -8.46
C THR A 183 -12.61 -1.36 -9.32
N ASN A 184 -12.67 -0.87 -10.56
CA ASN A 184 -11.50 -0.92 -11.46
C ASN A 184 -10.36 0.04 -11.05
N VAL A 185 -10.66 1.09 -10.29
CA VAL A 185 -9.64 1.99 -9.73
C VAL A 185 -8.98 1.33 -8.53
N ALA A 186 -9.77 0.74 -7.62
CA ALA A 186 -9.28 -0.01 -6.47
C ALA A 186 -8.44 -1.22 -6.89
N VAL A 187 -8.94 -2.05 -7.80
CA VAL A 187 -8.21 -3.21 -8.36
C VAL A 187 -6.96 -2.74 -9.08
N GLY A 188 -7.07 -1.73 -9.94
CA GLY A 188 -5.92 -1.15 -10.64
C GLY A 188 -4.82 -0.64 -9.70
N TRP A 189 -5.22 -0.04 -8.58
CA TRP A 189 -4.29 0.36 -7.53
C TRP A 189 -3.66 -0.84 -6.83
N LEU A 190 -4.39 -1.93 -6.56
CA LEU A 190 -3.84 -3.08 -5.84
C LEU A 190 -2.94 -3.96 -6.73
N GLU A 191 -3.28 -4.11 -8.02
CA GLU A 191 -2.60 -5.00 -8.95
C GLU A 191 -1.33 -4.38 -9.56
N THR A 192 -1.30 -3.06 -9.74
CA THR A 192 -0.22 -2.40 -10.49
C THR A 192 1.00 -2.17 -9.61
N ARG A 193 2.17 -2.58 -10.08
CA ARG A 193 3.47 -2.29 -9.46
C ARG A 193 4.14 -1.12 -10.16
N SER A 194 4.75 -0.21 -9.41
CA SER A 194 5.59 0.84 -9.99
C SER A 194 6.95 0.31 -10.41
N ALA A 195 7.64 1.05 -11.28
CA ALA A 195 9.01 0.71 -11.69
C ALA A 195 9.96 0.53 -10.48
N LYS A 196 9.85 1.41 -9.46
CA LYS A 196 10.64 1.31 -8.22
C LYS A 196 10.32 0.06 -7.40
N GLU A 197 9.05 -0.36 -7.37
CA GLU A 197 8.69 -1.63 -6.73
C GLU A 197 9.36 -2.80 -7.47
N MET A 198 9.40 -2.74 -8.80
CA MET A 198 10.02 -3.77 -9.64
C MET A 198 11.55 -3.83 -9.55
N GLU A 199 12.22 -2.74 -9.18
CA GLU A 199 13.66 -2.76 -8.86
C GLU A 199 13.95 -3.58 -7.59
N ILE A 200 13.04 -3.54 -6.61
CA ILE A 200 13.18 -4.23 -5.32
C ILE A 200 12.71 -5.69 -5.42
N TYR A 201 11.72 -5.97 -6.26
CA TYR A 201 11.03 -7.25 -6.34
C TYR A 201 11.97 -8.48 -6.51
N PRO A 202 13.01 -8.46 -7.37
CA PRO A 202 13.94 -9.59 -7.47
C PRO A 202 14.69 -9.91 -6.18
N LYS A 203 15.02 -8.90 -5.36
CA LYS A 203 15.65 -9.11 -4.05
C LYS A 203 14.68 -9.83 -3.11
N ILE A 204 13.40 -9.46 -3.12
CA ILE A 204 12.35 -10.12 -2.32
C ILE A 204 12.20 -11.58 -2.75
N CYS A 205 12.13 -11.86 -4.06
CA CYS A 205 12.04 -13.23 -4.57
C CYS A 205 13.25 -14.08 -4.17
N ARG A 206 14.46 -13.50 -4.21
CA ARG A 206 15.68 -14.20 -3.79
C ARG A 206 15.62 -14.61 -2.33
N ILE A 207 15.31 -13.66 -1.43
CA ILE A 207 15.14 -13.93 0.00
C ILE A 207 14.10 -15.04 0.23
N ALA A 208 12.96 -14.99 -0.49
CA ALA A 208 11.95 -16.04 -0.39
C ALA A 208 12.47 -17.41 -0.84
N HIS A 209 13.22 -17.49 -1.94
CA HIS A 209 13.83 -18.73 -2.41
C HIS A 209 14.89 -19.27 -1.44
N ASP A 210 15.68 -18.40 -0.83
CA ASP A 210 16.69 -18.79 0.16
C ASP A 210 16.01 -19.36 1.43
N ILE A 211 14.93 -18.72 1.92
CA ILE A 211 14.11 -19.24 3.02
C ILE A 211 13.50 -20.60 2.66
N ILE A 212 12.96 -20.75 1.44
CA ILE A 212 12.38 -22.03 0.98
C ILE A 212 13.46 -23.12 0.94
N LYS A 213 14.64 -22.81 0.39
CA LYS A 213 15.76 -23.74 0.30
C LYS A 213 16.17 -24.24 1.68
N GLU A 214 16.24 -23.34 2.66
CA GLU A 214 16.56 -23.71 4.04
C GLU A 214 15.44 -24.50 4.70
N GLY A 215 14.19 -24.05 4.57
CA GLY A 215 13.00 -24.71 5.12
C GLY A 215 12.85 -26.16 4.66
N PHE A 216 13.37 -26.51 3.48
CA PHE A 216 13.39 -27.88 2.95
C PHE A 216 14.75 -28.59 3.07
N SER A 217 15.70 -28.03 3.81
CA SER A 217 17.01 -28.64 4.01
C SER A 217 17.00 -29.68 5.13
N SER A 218 17.96 -30.61 5.08
CA SER A 218 18.23 -31.55 6.18
C SER A 218 18.74 -30.88 7.45
N ASN A 219 19.04 -29.57 7.42
CA ASN A 219 19.45 -28.82 8.60
C ASN A 219 18.27 -28.54 9.54
N VAL A 220 17.05 -28.44 8.99
CA VAL A 220 15.83 -28.12 9.76
C VAL A 220 14.78 -29.23 9.70
N ILE A 221 14.85 -30.13 8.72
CA ILE A 221 13.92 -31.28 8.62
C ILE A 221 14.57 -32.54 9.19
N THR A 222 13.90 -33.14 10.18
CA THR A 222 14.19 -34.50 10.66
C THR A 222 13.01 -35.43 10.31
N PRO A 223 13.22 -36.54 9.59
CA PRO A 223 12.15 -37.49 9.28
C PRO A 223 11.41 -37.98 10.53
N GLY A 224 10.08 -37.95 10.49
CA GLY A 224 9.22 -38.38 11.59
C GLY A 224 8.99 -37.35 12.70
N VAL A 225 9.56 -36.14 12.60
CA VAL A 225 9.36 -35.05 13.57
C VAL A 225 8.54 -33.93 12.93
N THR A 226 7.45 -33.52 13.58
CA THR A 226 6.63 -32.37 13.16
C THR A 226 6.52 -31.34 14.29
N THR A 227 6.36 -30.07 13.93
CA THR A 227 6.01 -29.00 14.88
C THR A 227 4.48 -28.96 15.07
N THR A 228 4.01 -28.94 16.32
CA THR A 228 2.61 -28.64 16.71
C THR A 228 2.44 -27.20 17.15
#